data_AF-A7MYJ1-F1
#
_entry.id   AF-A7MYJ1-F1
#
_cell.length_a   1.000
_cell.length_b   1.000
_cell.length_c   1.000
_cell.angle_alpha   90.00
_cell.angle_beta   90.00
_cell.angle_gamma   90.00
#
_symmetry.space_group_name_H-M   'P 1'
#
loop_
_entity.id
_entity.type
_entity.pdbx_description
1 polymer ?
#
loop_
_entity_poly.entity_id
_entity_poly.type
_entity_poly.pdbx_seq_one_letter_code
_entity_poly.pdbx_strand_id
1 'polypeptide(L)'
;MRDIQILQQAIENQCPDIHKKRLRSLMLATKAVLDGSDLTLTKIGRALDTDTTVKHAIKRIDRLLGNRNLHREKESIYKWHASFITRANPFPVVLVDWSDVREQLRYMTLRASVSVKGRAVTLYEQAFEYKNYNSPKSHQHFLDNLQSLLPKGCTPIIVSDAGFRNTWFRQVANKGWFWLGRVRGEVSIKCGEDSWQWKKTFYPQATNKPKFLGESQLAKRSPPKCFAYLYKSHPKGKKAYRHSRTCQKHSAGKVFHKGAKEPWLLVTNIPNHVLNGIKITRLYAKRMQIEESFRDLKSPAYGLALRHNRTRCTKRIDILLLMALMAEIIMCWNGLIAMQAKWHYDFQANTIKYRRVLSIPRLGKEVRCHRRYRIQESQYHWAMVEYQRLTHTCGLGDL
;
A
#
# COMPACT_ATOMS: atom_id res chain seq x y z
N MET A 1 -23.17 -10.89 9.03
CA MET A 1 -22.55 -9.95 9.99
C MET A 1 -22.76 -8.54 9.50
N ARG A 2 -22.96 -7.58 10.42
CA ARG A 2 -23.41 -6.22 10.12
C ARG A 2 -22.38 -5.41 9.31
N ASP A 3 -21.09 -5.64 9.54
CA ASP A 3 -19.96 -5.05 8.79
C ASP A 3 -20.09 -5.21 7.26
N ILE A 4 -20.35 -6.44 6.80
CA ILE A 4 -20.49 -6.76 5.38
C ILE A 4 -21.69 -6.03 4.79
N GLN A 5 -22.80 -5.97 5.53
CA GLN A 5 -24.01 -5.27 5.07
C GLN A 5 -23.76 -3.77 4.94
N ILE A 6 -23.06 -3.16 5.90
CA ILE A 6 -22.73 -1.73 5.86
C ILE A 6 -21.81 -1.40 4.69
N LEU A 7 -20.74 -2.17 4.48
CA LEU A 7 -19.86 -1.94 3.31
C LEU A 7 -20.62 -2.19 1.99
N GLN A 8 -21.47 -3.21 1.93
CA GLN A 8 -22.29 -3.48 0.75
C GLN A 8 -23.21 -2.29 0.44
N GLN A 9 -23.95 -1.79 1.42
CA GLN A 9 -24.85 -0.63 1.26
C GLN A 9 -24.09 0.63 0.85
N ALA A 10 -22.91 0.88 1.45
CA ALA A 10 -22.06 1.99 1.06
C ALA A 10 -21.65 1.91 -0.42
N ILE A 11 -21.26 0.73 -0.91
CA ILE A 11 -20.89 0.53 -2.32
C ILE A 11 -22.13 0.59 -3.23
N GLU A 12 -23.28 0.01 -2.85
CA GLU A 12 -24.51 0.09 -3.63
C GLU A 12 -24.96 1.54 -3.85
N ASN A 13 -24.86 2.37 -2.81
CA ASN A 13 -25.25 3.77 -2.87
C ASN A 13 -24.29 4.63 -3.70
N GLN A 14 -22.99 4.33 -3.66
CA GLN A 14 -21.96 5.16 -4.28
C GLN A 14 -21.52 4.67 -5.66
N CYS A 15 -21.81 3.42 -5.99
CA CYS A 15 -21.46 2.77 -7.26
C CYS A 15 -22.71 2.13 -7.89
N PRO A 16 -23.74 2.92 -8.29
CA PRO A 16 -25.02 2.39 -8.76
C PRO A 16 -24.91 1.56 -10.05
N ASP A 17 -23.86 1.78 -10.85
CA ASP A 17 -23.60 1.05 -12.09
C ASP A 17 -23.15 -0.42 -11.85
N ILE A 18 -22.77 -0.77 -10.62
CA ILE A 18 -22.37 -2.13 -10.27
C ILE A 18 -23.63 -2.98 -10.07
N HIS A 19 -23.74 -4.05 -10.86
CA HIS A 19 -24.91 -4.91 -10.77
C HIS A 19 -24.98 -5.64 -9.41
N LYS A 20 -26.10 -5.50 -8.71
CA LYS A 20 -26.34 -6.01 -7.34
C LYS A 20 -25.91 -7.47 -7.13
N LYS A 21 -26.24 -8.39 -8.05
CA LYS A 21 -25.82 -9.81 -7.95
C LYS A 21 -24.29 -10.02 -7.99
N ARG A 22 -23.56 -9.18 -8.74
CA ARG A 22 -22.08 -9.24 -8.81
C ARG A 22 -21.50 -8.72 -7.51
N LEU A 23 -21.98 -7.58 -7.03
CA LEU A 23 -21.57 -7.01 -5.74
C LEU A 23 -21.86 -7.97 -4.58
N ARG A 24 -23.06 -8.54 -4.49
CA ARG A 24 -23.40 -9.55 -3.46
C ARG A 24 -22.46 -10.76 -3.50
N SER A 25 -22.08 -11.24 -4.68
CA SER A 25 -21.14 -12.35 -4.82
C SER A 25 -19.71 -11.97 -4.40
N LEU A 26 -19.30 -10.72 -4.68
CA LEU A 26 -18.03 -10.16 -4.25
C LEU A 26 -17.97 -9.97 -2.73
N MET A 27 -19.04 -9.45 -2.12
CA MET A 27 -19.18 -9.29 -0.67
C MET A 27 -19.19 -10.64 0.05
N LEU A 28 -19.85 -11.65 -0.51
CA LEU A 28 -19.85 -13.00 0.05
C LEU A 28 -18.44 -13.63 0.03
N ALA A 29 -17.70 -13.46 -1.08
CA ALA A 29 -16.31 -13.91 -1.16
C ALA A 29 -15.40 -13.15 -0.17
N THR A 30 -15.62 -11.85 -0.01
CA THR A 30 -14.90 -11.01 0.97
C THR A 30 -15.18 -11.43 2.40
N LYS A 31 -16.44 -11.77 2.72
CA LYS A 31 -16.81 -12.34 4.03
C LYS A 31 -16.03 -13.62 4.29
N ALA A 32 -15.96 -14.54 3.33
CA ALA A 32 -15.19 -15.79 3.51
C ALA A 32 -13.71 -15.53 3.81
N VAL A 33 -13.11 -14.52 3.17
CA VAL A 33 -11.72 -14.09 3.45
C VAL A 33 -11.58 -13.51 4.87
N LEU A 34 -12.53 -12.65 5.28
CA LEU A 34 -12.56 -12.09 6.65
C LEU A 34 -12.78 -13.16 7.72
N ASP A 35 -13.52 -14.22 7.39
CA ASP A 35 -13.77 -15.38 8.26
C ASP A 35 -12.59 -16.36 8.29
N GLY A 36 -11.45 -16.02 7.66
CA GLY A 36 -10.19 -16.75 7.78
C GLY A 36 -9.76 -17.55 6.55
N SER A 37 -10.50 -17.46 5.44
CA SER A 37 -10.10 -18.12 4.19
C SER A 37 -8.91 -17.42 3.52
N ASP A 38 -7.92 -18.18 3.07
CA ASP A 38 -6.85 -17.64 2.21
C ASP A 38 -7.45 -17.07 0.91
N LEU A 39 -6.80 -16.04 0.36
CA LEU A 39 -7.10 -15.46 -0.96
C LEU A 39 -6.77 -16.42 -2.13
N THR A 40 -7.44 -17.56 -2.18
CA THR A 40 -7.33 -18.57 -3.23
C THR A 40 -8.73 -19.03 -3.66
N LEU A 41 -8.89 -19.29 -4.95
CA LEU A 41 -10.17 -19.71 -5.55
C LEU A 41 -10.84 -20.84 -4.77
N THR A 42 -10.10 -21.91 -4.49
CA THR A 42 -10.63 -23.12 -3.86
C THR A 42 -10.94 -22.92 -2.38
N LYS A 43 -10.07 -22.24 -1.61
CA LYS A 43 -10.33 -21.99 -0.18
C LYS A 43 -11.49 -21.01 0.00
N ILE A 44 -11.58 -19.96 -0.81
CA ILE A 44 -12.74 -19.04 -0.77
C ILE A 44 -14.01 -19.84 -1.10
N GLY A 45 -13.99 -20.65 -2.16
CA GLY A 45 -15.13 -21.47 -2.56
C GLY A 45 -15.59 -22.46 -1.48
N ARG A 46 -14.65 -23.08 -0.75
CA ARG A 46 -14.96 -24.00 0.36
C ARG A 46 -15.49 -23.31 1.61
N ALA A 47 -15.11 -22.06 1.83
CA ALA A 47 -15.54 -21.25 2.96
C ALA A 47 -16.80 -20.42 2.67
N LEU A 48 -17.38 -20.55 1.48
CA LEU A 48 -18.63 -19.88 1.16
C LEU A 48 -19.78 -20.45 2.00
N ASP A 49 -20.46 -19.55 2.70
CA ASP A 49 -21.68 -19.83 3.42
C ASP A 49 -22.86 -19.84 2.44
N THR A 50 -23.11 -21.00 1.85
CA THR A 50 -24.14 -21.21 0.81
C THR A 50 -24.74 -22.61 0.89
N ASP A 51 -26.04 -22.70 0.64
CA ASP A 51 -26.75 -23.98 0.51
C ASP A 51 -26.55 -24.59 -0.89
N THR A 52 -25.32 -25.03 -1.16
CA THR A 52 -24.96 -25.74 -2.40
C THR A 52 -23.75 -26.62 -2.14
N THR A 53 -23.53 -27.62 -3.02
CA THR A 53 -22.33 -28.44 -2.93
C THR A 53 -21.05 -27.60 -3.11
N VAL A 54 -19.96 -28.05 -2.48
CA VAL A 54 -18.64 -27.41 -2.54
C VAL A 54 -18.16 -27.21 -3.98
N LYS A 55 -18.44 -28.17 -4.88
CA LYS A 55 -18.12 -28.07 -6.31
C LYS A 55 -18.71 -26.80 -6.94
N HIS A 56 -19.98 -26.52 -6.66
CA HIS A 56 -20.68 -25.36 -7.22
C HIS A 56 -20.25 -24.05 -6.55
N ALA A 57 -19.94 -24.06 -5.25
CA ALA A 57 -19.37 -22.92 -4.54
C ALA A 57 -17.99 -22.52 -5.11
N ILE A 58 -17.11 -23.49 -5.38
CA ILE A 58 -15.82 -23.28 -6.05
C ILE A 58 -16.04 -22.72 -7.47
N LYS A 59 -16.94 -23.31 -8.26
CA LYS A 59 -17.29 -22.79 -9.61
C LYS A 59 -17.84 -21.37 -9.56
N ARG A 60 -18.57 -20.99 -8.51
CA ARG A 60 -19.08 -19.62 -8.32
C ARG A 60 -17.93 -18.63 -8.18
N ILE A 61 -16.93 -18.93 -7.35
CA ILE A 61 -15.73 -18.09 -7.21
C ILE A 61 -14.92 -18.07 -8.51
N ASP A 62 -14.79 -19.22 -9.19
CA ASP A 62 -14.09 -19.28 -10.47
C ASP A 62 -14.69 -18.29 -11.50
N ARG A 63 -16.02 -18.32 -11.66
CA ARG A 63 -16.78 -17.39 -12.53
C ARG A 63 -16.67 -15.95 -12.06
N LEU A 64 -16.69 -15.69 -10.75
CA LEU A 64 -16.56 -14.34 -10.20
C LEU A 64 -15.20 -13.72 -10.57
N LEU A 65 -14.11 -14.46 -10.37
CA LEU A 65 -12.75 -14.01 -10.68
C LEU A 65 -12.53 -13.76 -12.18
N GLY A 66 -13.26 -14.46 -13.05
CA GLY A 66 -13.20 -14.29 -14.51
C GLY A 66 -14.32 -13.43 -15.10
N ASN A 67 -15.14 -12.78 -14.28
CA ASN A 67 -16.32 -12.07 -14.75
C ASN A 67 -15.92 -10.79 -15.50
N ARG A 68 -16.18 -10.76 -16.82
CA ARG A 68 -15.82 -9.63 -17.69
C ARG A 68 -16.44 -8.30 -17.27
N ASN A 69 -17.69 -8.31 -16.79
CA ASN A 69 -18.37 -7.10 -16.35
C ASN A 69 -17.79 -6.60 -15.02
N LEU A 70 -17.48 -7.50 -14.08
CA LEU A 70 -16.80 -7.12 -12.84
C LEU A 70 -15.43 -6.49 -13.11
N HIS A 71 -14.68 -6.98 -14.10
CA HIS A 71 -13.41 -6.36 -14.49
C HIS A 71 -13.56 -4.93 -15.04
N ARG A 72 -14.70 -4.59 -15.64
CA ARG A 72 -15.02 -3.23 -16.09
C ARG A 72 -15.49 -2.37 -14.92
N GLU A 73 -16.23 -2.96 -13.98
CA GLU A 73 -16.86 -2.27 -12.84
C GLU A 73 -15.93 -2.07 -11.64
N LYS A 74 -14.85 -2.85 -11.49
CA LYS A 74 -13.96 -2.82 -10.31
C LYS A 74 -13.39 -1.42 -10.04
N GLU A 75 -13.14 -0.63 -11.07
CA GLU A 75 -12.56 0.70 -10.96
C GLU A 75 -13.50 1.65 -10.21
N SER A 76 -14.82 1.46 -10.32
CA SER A 76 -15.81 2.24 -9.58
C SER A 76 -15.65 2.08 -8.06
N ILE A 77 -15.33 0.87 -7.58
CA ILE A 77 -15.06 0.61 -6.15
C ILE A 77 -13.76 1.29 -5.72
N TYR A 78 -12.70 1.20 -6.53
CA TYR A 78 -11.46 1.93 -6.27
C TYR A 78 -11.68 3.45 -6.27
N LYS A 79 -12.50 3.98 -7.18
CA LYS A 79 -12.81 5.40 -7.30
C LYS A 79 -13.58 5.91 -6.09
N TRP A 80 -14.60 5.16 -5.66
CA TRP A 80 -15.32 5.44 -4.44
C TRP A 80 -14.37 5.48 -3.24
N HIS A 81 -13.55 4.44 -3.06
CA HIS A 81 -12.64 4.37 -1.91
C HIS A 81 -11.56 5.45 -1.94
N ALA A 82 -10.94 5.69 -3.11
CA ALA A 82 -9.96 6.76 -3.30
C ALA A 82 -10.57 8.12 -2.96
N SER A 83 -11.79 8.41 -3.44
CA SER A 83 -12.52 9.63 -3.06
C SER A 83 -12.77 9.69 -1.56
N PHE A 84 -13.29 8.60 -0.98
CA PHE A 84 -13.59 8.50 0.44
C PHE A 84 -12.39 8.87 1.32
N ILE A 85 -11.19 8.39 0.99
CA ILE A 85 -9.98 8.58 1.80
C ILE A 85 -9.12 9.81 1.44
N THR A 86 -9.34 10.46 0.29
CA THR A 86 -8.50 11.59 -0.16
C THR A 86 -9.25 12.90 -0.39
N ARG A 87 -10.59 12.93 -0.40
CA ARG A 87 -11.38 14.10 -0.81
C ARG A 87 -11.09 15.41 -0.05
N ALA A 88 -10.77 15.35 1.24
CA ALA A 88 -10.47 16.56 2.02
C ALA A 88 -8.96 16.86 2.13
N ASN A 89 -8.10 16.11 1.44
CA ASN A 89 -6.66 16.35 1.42
C ASN A 89 -6.20 16.62 -0.03
N PRO A 90 -5.83 17.87 -0.38
CA PRO A 90 -5.36 18.20 -1.72
C PRO A 90 -3.96 17.63 -2.02
N PHE A 91 -3.16 17.29 -1.01
CA PHE A 91 -1.77 16.80 -1.18
C PHE A 91 -1.53 15.49 -0.42
N PRO A 92 -2.27 14.41 -0.71
CA PRO A 92 -2.11 13.15 0.02
C PRO A 92 -0.73 12.56 -0.25
N VAL A 93 -0.12 12.03 0.80
CA VAL A 93 1.16 11.31 0.71
C VAL A 93 0.88 9.89 0.25
N VAL A 94 1.22 9.61 -1.02
CA VAL A 94 0.95 8.33 -1.66
C VAL A 94 2.26 7.57 -1.82
N LEU A 95 2.40 6.48 -1.09
CA LEU A 95 3.50 5.53 -1.22
C LEU A 95 3.25 4.66 -2.44
N VAL A 96 4.25 4.49 -3.30
CA VAL A 96 4.16 3.61 -4.47
C VAL A 96 5.32 2.64 -4.50
N ASP A 97 5.00 1.35 -4.65
CA ASP A 97 6.02 0.30 -4.71
C ASP A 97 5.53 -0.94 -5.47
N TRP A 98 6.48 -1.73 -5.95
CA TRP A 98 6.24 -3.02 -6.57
C TRP A 98 6.36 -4.15 -5.56
N SER A 99 5.59 -5.21 -5.78
CA SER A 99 5.69 -6.43 -4.99
C SER A 99 5.42 -7.64 -5.86
N ASP A 100 6.28 -8.66 -5.74
CA ASP A 100 5.97 -9.98 -6.30
C ASP A 100 4.77 -10.60 -5.58
N VAL A 101 3.83 -11.15 -6.36
CA VAL A 101 2.64 -11.83 -5.85
C VAL A 101 3.01 -13.15 -5.17
N ARG A 102 3.98 -13.90 -5.70
CA ARG A 102 4.30 -15.28 -5.28
C ARG A 102 5.78 -15.61 -5.06
N GLU A 103 6.66 -14.62 -5.11
CA GLU A 103 8.12 -14.82 -4.98
C GLU A 103 8.67 -15.78 -6.05
N GLN A 104 8.12 -15.66 -7.27
CA GLN A 104 8.51 -16.44 -8.45
C GLN A 104 8.82 -15.54 -9.66
N LEU A 105 8.74 -14.22 -9.49
CA LEU A 105 8.93 -13.20 -10.53
C LEU A 105 8.11 -13.51 -11.80
N ARG A 106 6.84 -13.89 -11.61
CA ARG A 106 5.90 -14.15 -12.71
C ARG A 106 4.87 -13.04 -12.85
N TYR A 107 4.32 -12.62 -11.72
CA TYR A 107 3.35 -11.55 -11.65
C TYR A 107 3.76 -10.59 -10.55
N MET A 108 3.70 -9.30 -10.88
CA MET A 108 4.07 -8.21 -9.99
C MET A 108 2.83 -7.36 -9.74
N THR A 109 2.63 -6.92 -8.51
CA THR A 109 1.62 -5.92 -8.17
C THR A 109 2.30 -4.58 -8.02
N LEU A 110 1.79 -3.56 -8.71
CA LEU A 110 2.11 -2.15 -8.43
C LEU A 110 0.98 -1.60 -7.56
N ARG A 111 1.32 -1.01 -6.42
CA ARG A 111 0.34 -0.48 -5.45
C ARG A 111 0.67 0.96 -5.11
N ALA A 112 -0.38 1.77 -5.01
CA ALA A 112 -0.40 3.10 -4.44
C ALA A 112 -1.20 3.06 -3.13
N SER A 113 -0.62 3.58 -2.05
CA SER A 113 -1.25 3.59 -0.73
C SER A 113 -1.05 4.90 0.00
N VAL A 114 -2.06 5.39 0.69
CA VAL A 114 -1.96 6.57 1.57
C VAL A 114 -1.28 6.18 2.88
N SER A 115 -0.33 6.99 3.34
CA SER A 115 0.32 6.78 4.64
C SER A 115 -0.59 7.18 5.81
N VAL A 116 -0.91 6.24 6.71
CA VAL A 116 -1.83 6.46 7.85
C VAL A 116 -1.25 5.86 9.13
N LYS A 117 -0.82 6.71 10.09
CA LYS A 117 -0.37 6.35 11.46
C LYS A 117 0.16 4.91 11.65
N GLY A 118 1.24 4.58 10.96
CA GLY A 118 1.99 3.33 11.11
C GLY A 118 1.62 2.21 10.12
N ARG A 119 0.62 2.38 9.27
CA ARG A 119 0.32 1.49 8.13
C ARG A 119 -0.02 2.29 6.88
N ALA A 120 -0.04 1.62 5.74
CA ALA A 120 -0.48 2.22 4.48
C ALA A 120 -1.86 1.67 4.12
N VAL A 121 -2.78 2.56 3.74
CA VAL A 121 -4.12 2.22 3.26
C VAL A 121 -4.08 2.14 1.75
N THR A 122 -4.51 1.03 1.17
CA THR A 122 -4.51 0.84 -0.29
C THR A 122 -5.44 1.85 -0.97
N LEU A 123 -4.92 2.61 -1.92
CA LEU A 123 -5.71 3.53 -2.74
C LEU A 123 -6.00 2.92 -4.11
N TYR A 124 -4.98 2.33 -4.73
CA TYR A 124 -5.11 1.63 -6.01
C TYR A 124 -4.02 0.58 -6.16
N GLU A 125 -4.34 -0.53 -6.82
CA GLU A 125 -3.36 -1.54 -7.17
C GLU A 125 -3.76 -2.34 -8.41
N GLN A 126 -2.74 -2.86 -9.11
CA GLN A 126 -2.93 -3.61 -10.33
C GLN A 126 -1.83 -4.65 -10.51
N ALA A 127 -2.21 -5.83 -11.02
CA ALA A 127 -1.29 -6.90 -11.35
C ALA A 127 -0.77 -6.78 -12.79
N PHE A 128 0.52 -7.06 -12.96
CA PHE A 128 1.24 -7.06 -14.21
C PHE A 128 2.02 -8.37 -14.36
N GLU A 129 2.25 -8.78 -15.61
CA GLU A 129 3.26 -9.81 -15.89
C GLU A 129 4.66 -9.29 -15.61
N TYR A 130 5.58 -10.17 -15.24
CA TYR A 130 6.94 -9.77 -14.90
C TYR A 130 7.70 -9.08 -16.04
N LYS A 131 7.42 -9.41 -17.30
CA LYS A 131 7.99 -8.71 -18.47
C LYS A 131 7.69 -7.20 -18.49
N ASN A 132 6.65 -6.79 -17.77
CA ASN A 132 6.18 -5.41 -17.65
C ASN A 132 6.66 -4.74 -16.34
N TYR A 133 7.45 -5.44 -15.52
CA TYR A 133 8.03 -4.93 -14.27
C TYR A 133 8.97 -3.74 -14.56
N ASN A 134 8.79 -2.65 -13.82
CA ASN A 134 9.56 -1.41 -13.99
C ASN A 134 9.57 -0.84 -15.41
N SER A 135 8.58 -1.18 -16.25
CA SER A 135 8.48 -0.62 -17.60
C SER A 135 7.83 0.77 -17.55
N PRO A 136 8.34 1.76 -18.31
CA PRO A 136 7.71 3.09 -18.40
C PRO A 136 6.26 3.05 -18.89
N LYS A 137 5.90 2.07 -19.72
CA LYS A 137 4.51 1.90 -20.20
C LYS A 137 3.59 1.46 -19.07
N SER A 138 4.03 0.51 -18.23
CA SER A 138 3.26 0.07 -17.05
C SER A 138 3.10 1.21 -16.05
N HIS A 139 4.16 1.97 -15.83
CA HIS A 139 4.14 3.14 -14.95
C HIS A 139 3.15 4.20 -15.44
N GLN A 140 3.21 4.56 -16.72
CA GLN A 140 2.28 5.52 -17.32
C GLN A 140 0.82 5.06 -17.16
N HIS A 141 0.53 3.83 -17.57
CA HIS A 141 -0.81 3.26 -17.48
C HIS A 141 -1.33 3.26 -16.03
N PHE A 142 -0.48 2.86 -15.08
CA PHE A 142 -0.83 2.87 -13.66
C PHE A 142 -1.12 4.28 -13.14
N LEU A 143 -0.29 5.27 -13.52
CA LEU A 143 -0.49 6.67 -13.13
C LEU A 143 -1.73 7.28 -13.79
N ASP A 144 -2.05 6.92 -15.03
CA ASP A 144 -3.26 7.36 -15.73
C ASP A 144 -4.52 6.86 -15.02
N ASN A 145 -4.54 5.57 -14.66
CA ASN A 145 -5.63 4.99 -13.86
C ASN A 145 -5.68 5.66 -12.47
N LEU A 146 -4.54 5.84 -11.80
CA LEU A 146 -4.51 6.52 -10.50
C LEU A 146 -5.11 7.94 -10.58
N GLN A 147 -4.80 8.69 -11.63
CA GLN A 147 -5.33 10.04 -11.84
C GLN A 147 -6.85 10.06 -12.04
N SER A 148 -7.41 9.06 -12.74
CA SER A 148 -8.86 8.97 -12.96
C SER A 148 -9.65 8.60 -11.70
N LEU A 149 -8.98 7.97 -10.72
CA LEU A 149 -9.57 7.57 -9.44
C LEU A 149 -9.51 8.68 -8.38
N LEU A 150 -8.50 9.56 -8.45
CA LEU A 150 -8.33 10.64 -7.49
C LEU A 150 -9.40 11.75 -7.68
N PRO A 151 -9.82 12.42 -6.60
CA PRO A 151 -10.67 13.60 -6.69
C PRO A 151 -10.07 14.70 -7.56
N LYS A 152 -10.93 15.50 -8.22
CA LYS A 152 -10.50 16.70 -8.95
C LYS A 152 -9.76 17.65 -7.99
N GLY A 153 -8.67 18.24 -8.48
CA GLY A 153 -7.82 19.14 -7.69
C GLY A 153 -6.83 18.44 -6.74
N CYS A 154 -6.81 17.10 -6.71
CA CYS A 154 -5.83 16.35 -5.93
C CYS A 154 -4.46 16.33 -6.63
N THR A 155 -3.43 16.77 -5.89
CA THR A 155 -2.04 16.83 -6.33
C THR A 155 -1.17 16.00 -5.37
N PRO A 156 -1.19 14.66 -5.47
CA PRO A 156 -0.50 13.79 -4.52
C PRO A 156 1.02 14.01 -4.50
N ILE A 157 1.62 13.70 -3.35
CA ILE A 157 3.07 13.54 -3.20
C ILE A 157 3.41 12.05 -3.32
N ILE A 158 3.95 11.65 -4.46
CA ILE A 158 4.33 10.28 -4.77
C ILE A 158 5.68 9.96 -4.13
N VAL A 159 5.68 9.10 -3.11
CA VAL A 159 6.90 8.61 -2.46
C VAL A 159 7.22 7.23 -2.99
N SER A 160 8.34 7.09 -3.71
CA SER A 160 8.76 5.84 -4.34
C SER A 160 10.15 5.41 -3.89
N ASP A 161 10.42 4.10 -3.97
CA ASP A 161 11.72 3.55 -3.63
C ASP A 161 12.75 3.77 -4.76
N ALA A 162 13.94 3.20 -4.60
CA ALA A 162 15.03 3.37 -5.56
C ALA A 162 14.93 2.46 -6.80
N GLY A 163 13.93 1.57 -6.87
CA GLY A 163 13.62 0.80 -8.07
C GLY A 163 13.07 1.69 -9.19
N PHE A 164 12.50 2.84 -8.84
CA PHE A 164 11.97 3.82 -9.77
C PHE A 164 13.07 4.79 -10.26
N ARG A 165 13.09 5.07 -11.57
CA ARG A 165 14.14 5.83 -12.25
C ARG A 165 13.60 7.13 -12.86
N ASN A 166 14.46 7.90 -13.52
CA ASN A 166 14.12 9.21 -14.11
C ASN A 166 12.84 9.25 -14.96
N THR A 167 12.52 8.20 -15.71
CA THR A 167 11.27 8.12 -16.48
C THR A 167 10.05 8.21 -15.58
N TRP A 168 10.05 7.52 -14.44
CA TRP A 168 8.99 7.58 -13.43
C TRP A 168 8.79 8.99 -12.90
N PHE A 169 9.86 9.66 -12.46
CA PHE A 169 9.77 11.01 -11.91
C PHE A 169 9.23 12.02 -12.93
N ARG A 170 9.60 11.89 -14.21
CA ARG A 170 9.03 12.70 -15.29
C ARG A 170 7.54 12.41 -15.52
N GLN A 171 7.13 11.14 -15.51
CA GLN A 171 5.72 10.78 -15.68
C GLN A 171 4.85 11.31 -14.54
N VAL A 172 5.36 11.28 -13.30
CA VAL A 172 4.68 11.90 -12.15
C VAL A 172 4.62 13.41 -12.31
N ALA A 173 5.74 14.08 -12.63
CA ALA A 173 5.79 15.52 -12.81
C ALA A 173 4.89 16.02 -13.95
N ASN A 174 4.78 15.27 -15.06
CA ASN A 174 3.93 15.60 -16.20
C ASN A 174 2.43 15.60 -15.85
N LYS A 175 2.02 14.97 -14.74
CA LYS A 175 0.66 15.05 -14.21
C LYS A 175 0.43 16.26 -13.30
N GLY A 176 1.45 17.11 -13.14
CA GLY A 176 1.45 18.22 -12.19
C GLY A 176 1.64 17.77 -10.73
N TRP A 177 2.09 16.53 -10.49
CA TRP A 177 2.22 15.96 -9.15
C TRP A 177 3.61 16.13 -8.56
N PHE A 178 3.70 16.01 -7.23
CA PHE A 178 4.96 16.00 -6.52
C PHE A 178 5.52 14.59 -6.38
N TRP A 179 6.84 14.46 -6.32
CA TRP A 179 7.51 13.18 -6.13
C TRP A 179 8.68 13.29 -5.15
N LEU A 180 8.94 12.20 -4.45
CA LEU A 180 10.07 12.02 -3.56
C LEU A 180 10.62 10.60 -3.76
N GLY A 181 11.89 10.52 -4.16
CA GLY A 181 12.56 9.25 -4.45
C GLY A 181 13.93 9.15 -3.79
N ARG A 182 14.42 7.92 -3.67
CA ARG A 182 15.82 7.65 -3.28
C ARG A 182 16.64 7.29 -4.49
N VAL A 183 17.78 7.93 -4.65
CA VAL A 183 18.75 7.57 -5.68
C VAL A 183 19.58 6.38 -5.19
N ARG A 184 19.51 5.25 -5.91
CA ARG A 184 20.46 4.12 -5.73
C ARG A 184 21.06 3.69 -7.07
N GLY A 185 22.00 2.75 -7.00
CA GLY A 185 22.80 2.33 -8.16
C GLY A 185 23.88 3.36 -8.55
N GLU A 186 24.33 3.26 -9.78
CA GLU A 186 25.41 4.04 -10.40
C GLU A 186 24.82 5.24 -11.15
N VAL A 187 24.39 6.24 -10.38
CA VAL A 187 23.76 7.45 -10.91
C VAL A 187 24.60 8.67 -10.53
N SER A 188 24.84 9.54 -11.49
CA SER A 188 25.45 10.85 -11.28
C SER A 188 24.39 11.89 -10.97
N ILE A 189 24.74 12.86 -10.13
CA ILE A 189 23.92 14.03 -9.81
C ILE A 189 24.79 15.27 -10.02
N LYS A 190 24.17 16.33 -10.56
CA LYS A 190 24.77 17.66 -10.66
C LYS A 190 24.04 18.55 -9.66
N CYS A 191 24.76 19.19 -8.75
CA CYS A 191 24.21 20.11 -7.75
C CYS A 191 24.66 21.53 -8.07
N GLY A 192 23.72 22.47 -8.21
CA GLY A 192 24.04 23.84 -8.64
C GLY A 192 24.79 23.89 -9.97
N GLU A 193 25.89 24.65 -10.00
CA GLU A 193 26.76 24.82 -11.16
C GLU A 193 27.89 23.78 -11.25
N ASP A 194 28.01 22.90 -10.26
CA ASP A 194 29.09 21.91 -10.17
C ASP A 194 29.13 20.93 -11.37
N SER A 195 30.24 20.23 -11.52
CA SER A 195 30.33 19.12 -12.47
C SER A 195 29.48 17.93 -12.05
N TRP A 196 29.22 17.01 -12.98
CA TRP A 196 28.51 15.77 -12.67
C TRP A 196 29.32 14.89 -11.70
N GLN A 197 28.78 14.69 -10.50
CA GLN A 197 29.43 13.88 -9.48
C GLN A 197 28.71 12.55 -9.28
N TRP A 198 29.47 11.50 -8.99
CA TRP A 198 28.93 10.22 -8.59
C TRP A 198 28.24 10.35 -7.23
N LYS A 199 27.06 9.73 -7.07
CA LYS A 199 26.34 9.79 -5.79
C LYS A 199 27.17 9.33 -4.57
N LYS A 200 28.12 8.41 -4.78
CA LYS A 200 28.96 7.83 -3.70
C LYS A 200 29.93 8.88 -3.14
N THR A 201 30.31 9.88 -3.93
CA THR A 201 31.17 10.99 -3.51
C THR A 201 30.54 11.81 -2.37
N PHE A 202 29.20 11.85 -2.30
CA PHE A 202 28.48 12.54 -1.23
C PHE A 202 28.42 11.73 0.08
N TYR A 203 28.49 10.38 0.01
CA TYR A 203 28.21 9.51 1.16
C TYR A 203 29.10 9.72 2.40
N PRO A 204 30.41 10.06 2.27
CA PRO A 204 31.25 10.39 3.42
C PRO A 204 30.73 11.58 4.23
N GLN A 205 30.00 12.51 3.61
CA GLN A 205 29.43 13.69 4.26
C GLN A 205 28.07 13.41 4.95
N ALA A 206 27.54 12.19 4.84
CA ALA A 206 26.20 11.87 5.30
C ALA A 206 26.15 11.69 6.81
N THR A 207 25.33 12.50 7.48
CA THR A 207 25.12 12.46 8.93
C THR A 207 23.66 12.17 9.29
N ASN A 208 23.37 12.06 10.58
CA ASN A 208 22.01 11.93 11.12
C ASN A 208 21.18 13.23 11.04
N LYS A 209 21.77 14.34 10.57
CA LYS A 209 21.06 15.58 10.23
C LYS A 209 20.97 15.68 8.71
N PRO A 210 19.76 15.81 8.12
CA PRO A 210 19.62 15.97 6.68
C PRO A 210 20.38 17.19 6.17
N LYS A 211 21.29 16.98 5.21
CA LYS A 211 22.04 18.04 4.53
C LYS A 211 21.37 18.35 3.20
N PHE A 212 20.96 19.60 2.99
CA PHE A 212 20.50 20.08 1.69
C PHE A 212 21.71 20.27 0.77
N LEU A 213 21.65 19.73 -0.44
CA LEU A 213 22.72 19.81 -1.44
C LEU A 213 22.45 20.88 -2.51
N GLY A 214 21.31 21.56 -2.45
CA GLY A 214 20.93 22.57 -3.43
C GLY A 214 19.94 22.08 -4.48
N GLU A 215 19.66 22.97 -5.44
CA GLU A 215 19.03 22.62 -6.70
C GLU A 215 19.93 21.66 -7.48
N SER A 216 19.34 20.70 -8.18
CA SER A 216 20.07 19.57 -8.73
C SER A 216 19.42 19.03 -10.00
N GLN A 217 20.24 18.33 -10.78
CA GLN A 217 19.84 17.57 -11.97
C GLN A 217 20.22 16.10 -11.78
N LEU A 218 19.24 15.20 -11.97
CA LEU A 218 19.43 13.77 -11.73
C LEU A 218 19.75 13.00 -13.03
N ALA A 219 20.92 12.34 -13.07
CA ALA A 219 21.44 11.59 -14.22
C ALA A 219 21.66 12.40 -15.50
N LYS A 220 22.66 12.02 -16.30
CA LYS A 220 23.09 12.79 -17.48
C LYS A 220 22.06 12.81 -18.62
N ARG A 221 21.27 11.75 -18.78
CA ARG A 221 20.28 11.62 -19.87
C ARG A 221 18.91 12.13 -19.43
N SER A 222 18.43 13.17 -20.11
CA SER A 222 17.15 13.83 -19.83
C SER A 222 16.97 14.15 -18.33
N PRO A 223 17.87 14.98 -17.76
CA PRO A 223 17.90 15.24 -16.33
C PRO A 223 16.64 15.98 -15.84
N PRO A 224 15.81 15.40 -14.96
CA PRO A 224 14.82 16.18 -14.25
C PRO A 224 15.51 17.14 -13.29
N LYS A 225 15.02 18.39 -13.26
CA LYS A 225 15.36 19.36 -12.21
C LYS A 225 14.71 18.92 -10.90
N CYS A 226 15.46 19.01 -9.81
CA CYS A 226 15.04 18.55 -8.48
C CYS A 226 15.85 19.23 -7.36
N PHE A 227 15.50 18.93 -6.12
CA PHE A 227 16.23 19.30 -4.92
C PHE A 227 16.80 18.05 -4.30
N ALA A 228 18.07 18.08 -3.89
CA ALA A 228 18.77 16.92 -3.36
C ALA A 228 19.08 17.05 -1.86
N TYR A 229 18.94 15.94 -1.15
CA TYR A 229 19.18 15.86 0.29
C TYR A 229 19.98 14.60 0.64
N LEU A 230 20.92 14.73 1.55
CA LEU A 230 21.75 13.64 2.04
C LEU A 230 21.46 13.37 3.52
N TYR A 231 21.22 12.10 3.86
CA TYR A 231 20.91 11.68 5.22
C TYR A 231 21.43 10.27 5.52
N LYS A 232 21.89 10.02 6.75
CA LYS A 232 22.28 8.70 7.24
C LYS A 232 21.80 8.51 8.67
N SER A 233 20.82 7.62 8.86
CA SER A 233 20.34 7.29 10.20
C SER A 233 21.40 6.55 11.03
N HIS A 234 21.31 6.66 12.36
CA HIS A 234 22.08 5.80 13.26
C HIS A 234 21.82 4.30 12.99
N PRO A 235 22.83 3.44 13.16
CA PRO A 235 22.65 1.99 13.08
C PRO A 235 21.61 1.53 14.10
N LYS A 236 20.55 0.88 13.63
CA LYS A 236 19.46 0.39 14.51
C LYS A 236 19.75 -0.94 15.23
N GLY A 237 20.99 -1.43 15.20
CA GLY A 237 21.42 -2.67 15.89
C GLY A 237 20.62 -3.94 15.59
N LYS A 238 19.81 -3.97 14.53
CA LYS A 238 18.84 -5.06 14.28
C LYS A 238 19.55 -6.39 14.06
N LYS A 239 19.42 -7.31 15.01
CA LYS A 239 19.81 -8.72 14.86
C LYS A 239 18.72 -9.48 14.10
N ALA A 240 19.12 -10.29 13.11
CA ALA A 240 18.20 -11.14 12.39
C ALA A 240 17.93 -12.41 13.19
N TYR A 241 16.86 -12.44 13.98
CA TYR A 241 16.35 -13.67 14.58
C TYR A 241 15.50 -14.41 13.55
N ARG A 242 16.12 -15.28 12.75
CA ARG A 242 15.40 -16.18 11.83
C ARG A 242 15.93 -17.60 11.96
N HIS A 243 15.03 -18.56 11.97
CA HIS A 243 15.34 -19.99 12.09
C HIS A 243 16.16 -20.46 10.87
N SER A 244 17.30 -21.12 11.13
CA SER A 244 18.31 -21.52 10.12
C SER A 244 17.75 -22.27 8.91
N ARG A 245 16.74 -23.14 9.14
CA ARG A 245 16.08 -23.94 8.08
C ARG A 245 15.33 -23.13 7.01
N THR A 246 15.00 -21.86 7.26
CA THR A 246 14.33 -20.98 6.27
C THR A 246 15.27 -20.04 5.53
N CYS A 247 16.56 -20.00 5.90
CA CYS A 247 17.51 -18.98 5.47
C CYS A 247 18.28 -19.31 4.19
N GLN A 248 18.40 -20.59 3.81
CA GLN A 248 19.37 -20.98 2.77
C GLN A 248 19.00 -20.57 1.33
N LYS A 249 17.79 -20.04 1.06
CA LYS A 249 17.33 -19.80 -0.33
C LYS A 249 17.06 -18.34 -0.74
N HIS A 250 17.25 -17.35 0.14
CA HIS A 250 17.00 -15.94 -0.22
C HIS A 250 18.28 -15.11 -0.39
N SER A 251 18.88 -15.16 -1.58
CA SER A 251 20.03 -14.34 -1.99
C SER A 251 19.80 -12.83 -1.86
N ALA A 252 18.55 -12.38 -1.99
CA ALA A 252 18.18 -10.96 -1.88
C ALA A 252 18.36 -10.38 -0.46
N GLY A 253 18.38 -11.20 0.59
CA GLY A 253 18.49 -10.74 1.97
C GLY A 253 19.77 -9.96 2.25
N LYS A 254 20.91 -10.40 1.71
CA LYS A 254 22.21 -9.70 1.84
C LYS A 254 22.19 -8.32 1.17
N VAL A 255 21.54 -8.20 0.00
CA VAL A 255 21.40 -6.94 -0.75
C VAL A 255 20.51 -5.94 0.01
N PHE A 256 19.39 -6.39 0.55
CA PHE A 256 18.50 -5.56 1.38
C PHE A 256 19.20 -5.08 2.66
N HIS A 257 19.93 -5.97 3.35
CA HIS A 257 20.69 -5.61 4.55
C HIS A 257 21.79 -4.57 4.27
N LYS A 258 22.56 -4.73 3.18
CA LYS A 258 23.59 -3.76 2.80
C LYS A 258 22.96 -2.41 2.46
N GLY A 259 21.85 -2.41 1.71
CA GLY A 259 21.14 -1.19 1.32
C GLY A 259 20.42 -0.43 2.44
N ALA A 260 20.06 -1.12 3.52
CA ALA A 260 19.51 -0.50 4.72
C ALA A 260 20.55 0.30 5.53
N LYS A 261 21.85 -0.02 5.38
CA LYS A 261 22.95 0.68 6.04
C LYS A 261 23.54 1.83 5.22
N GLU A 262 23.25 1.86 3.92
CA GLU A 262 23.69 2.94 3.03
C GLU A 262 22.98 4.27 3.34
N PRO A 263 23.67 5.41 3.24
CA PRO A 263 23.05 6.72 3.24
C PRO A 263 21.90 6.83 2.23
N TRP A 264 20.96 7.72 2.54
CA TRP A 264 19.89 8.14 1.67
C TRP A 264 20.35 9.40 0.93
N LEU A 265 20.52 9.29 -0.38
CA LEU A 265 20.47 10.42 -1.28
C LEU A 265 19.03 10.53 -1.79
N LEU A 266 18.31 11.52 -1.31
CA LEU A 266 16.91 11.78 -1.63
C LEU A 266 16.81 12.91 -2.64
N VAL A 267 15.84 12.79 -3.53
CA VAL A 267 15.55 13.77 -4.58
C VAL A 267 14.06 14.02 -4.66
N THR A 268 13.67 15.26 -4.92
CA THR A 268 12.26 15.67 -5.02
C THR A 268 12.11 16.89 -5.92
N ASN A 269 10.93 17.09 -6.52
CA ASN A 269 10.56 18.36 -7.15
C ASN A 269 9.90 19.36 -6.17
N ILE A 270 9.84 19.05 -4.88
CA ILE A 270 9.28 19.94 -3.85
C ILE A 270 10.37 20.94 -3.41
N PRO A 271 10.12 22.27 -3.49
CA PRO A 271 11.09 23.26 -3.06
C PRO A 271 11.44 23.18 -1.57
N ASN A 272 12.69 23.48 -1.23
CA ASN A 272 13.19 23.42 0.15
C ASN A 272 12.45 24.39 1.10
N HIS A 273 11.96 25.54 0.60
CA HIS A 273 11.17 26.47 1.39
C HIS A 273 9.77 25.93 1.73
N VAL A 274 9.24 24.98 0.95
CA VAL A 274 7.96 24.30 1.22
C VAL A 274 8.17 23.15 2.21
N LEU A 275 9.10 22.24 1.90
CA LEU A 275 9.48 21.13 2.77
C LEU A 275 11.00 21.06 2.93
N ASN A 276 11.48 21.38 4.13
CA ASN A 276 12.90 21.30 4.46
C ASN A 276 13.40 19.84 4.53
N GLY A 277 14.72 19.67 4.58
CA GLY A 277 15.37 18.34 4.62
C GLY A 277 14.91 17.43 5.75
N ILE A 278 14.49 17.97 6.90
CA ILE A 278 13.94 17.20 8.03
C ILE A 278 12.59 16.59 7.63
N LYS A 279 11.67 17.42 7.13
CA LYS A 279 10.34 16.98 6.66
C LYS A 279 10.46 15.98 5.51
N ILE A 280 11.34 16.23 4.53
CA ILE A 280 11.61 15.32 3.41
C ILE A 280 12.10 13.95 3.90
N THR A 281 13.03 13.93 4.86
CA THR A 281 13.57 12.67 5.40
C THR A 281 12.51 11.90 6.18
N ARG A 282 11.71 12.58 7.01
CA ARG A 282 10.58 11.98 7.75
C ARG A 282 9.53 11.42 6.80
N LEU A 283 9.22 12.15 5.73
CA LEU A 283 8.29 11.73 4.70
C LEU A 283 8.77 10.48 3.96
N TYR A 284 10.03 10.46 3.52
CA TYR A 284 10.61 9.28 2.88
C TYR A 284 10.65 8.06 3.81
N ALA A 285 10.89 8.27 5.12
CA ALA A 285 10.89 7.17 6.09
C ALA A 285 9.53 6.45 6.19
N LYS A 286 8.42 7.13 5.89
CA LYS A 286 7.07 6.52 5.85
C LYS A 286 6.93 5.47 4.74
N ARG A 287 7.80 5.45 3.72
CA ARG A 287 7.77 4.45 2.62
C ARG A 287 7.71 3.01 3.10
N MET A 288 8.35 2.68 4.23
CA MET A 288 8.34 1.32 4.78
C MET A 288 6.92 0.80 5.11
N GLN A 289 5.94 1.68 5.31
CA GLN A 289 4.56 1.27 5.61
C GLN A 289 3.90 0.48 4.47
N ILE A 290 4.26 0.74 3.20
CA ILE A 290 3.71 -0.03 2.07
C ILE A 290 4.26 -1.46 2.05
N GLU A 291 5.53 -1.65 2.41
CA GLU A 291 6.14 -2.98 2.53
C GLU A 291 5.45 -3.82 3.61
N GLU A 292 4.99 -3.18 4.68
CA GLU A 292 4.21 -3.82 5.72
C GLU A 292 2.80 -4.19 5.24
N SER A 293 2.13 -3.31 4.50
CA SER A 293 0.83 -3.60 3.87
C SER A 293 0.93 -4.78 2.88
N PHE A 294 2.02 -4.84 2.09
CA PHE A 294 2.29 -6.01 1.23
C PHE A 294 2.51 -7.29 2.03
N ARG A 295 3.12 -7.22 3.22
CA ARG A 295 3.26 -8.39 4.10
C ARG A 295 1.91 -8.84 4.63
N ASP A 296 1.07 -7.89 5.04
CA ASP A 296 -0.29 -8.14 5.54
C ASP A 296 -1.19 -8.75 4.44
N LEU A 297 -0.94 -8.45 3.16
CA LEU A 297 -1.61 -9.12 2.03
C LEU A 297 -1.08 -10.54 1.77
N LYS A 298 0.25 -10.70 1.68
CA LYS A 298 0.88 -11.91 1.14
C LYS A 298 1.09 -13.02 2.16
N SER A 299 1.33 -12.66 3.43
CA SER A 299 1.74 -13.63 4.46
C SER A 299 0.64 -14.67 4.70
N PRO A 300 0.95 -15.98 4.62
CA PRO A 300 0.01 -17.02 5.01
C PRO A 300 -0.28 -17.05 6.51
N ALA A 301 0.73 -16.78 7.34
CA ALA A 301 0.60 -16.86 8.79
C ALA A 301 -0.08 -15.62 9.40
N TYR A 302 0.24 -14.43 8.88
CA TYR A 302 -0.16 -13.17 9.52
C TYR A 302 -1.15 -12.34 8.70
N GLY A 303 -1.32 -12.68 7.42
CA GLY A 303 -2.02 -11.87 6.45
C GLY A 303 -3.26 -12.52 5.82
N LEU A 304 -3.50 -12.22 4.56
CA LEU A 304 -4.57 -12.79 3.73
C LEU A 304 -4.11 -13.92 2.80
N ALA A 305 -2.88 -14.40 2.98
CA ALA A 305 -2.31 -15.55 2.29
C ALA A 305 -2.34 -15.48 0.76
N LEU A 306 -2.28 -14.27 0.17
CA LEU A 306 -2.30 -14.10 -1.29
C LEU A 306 -1.21 -14.94 -1.97
N ARG A 307 -0.06 -15.17 -1.34
CA ARG A 307 1.05 -15.97 -1.90
C ARG A 307 0.64 -17.38 -2.33
N HIS A 308 -0.41 -17.96 -1.74
CA HIS A 308 -0.90 -19.29 -2.08
C HIS A 308 -1.76 -19.35 -3.35
N ASN A 309 -2.16 -18.21 -3.92
CA ASN A 309 -2.97 -18.21 -5.13
C ASN A 309 -2.22 -18.92 -6.27
N ARG A 310 -2.92 -19.64 -7.15
CA ARG A 310 -2.31 -20.33 -8.31
C ARG A 310 -2.76 -19.80 -9.68
N THR A 311 -3.42 -18.65 -9.71
CA THR A 311 -3.85 -18.04 -10.98
C THR A 311 -2.66 -17.67 -11.86
N ARG A 312 -2.85 -17.77 -13.18
CA ARG A 312 -1.91 -17.36 -14.22
C ARG A 312 -2.43 -16.16 -15.03
N CYS A 313 -3.44 -15.48 -14.50
CA CYS A 313 -4.11 -14.37 -15.17
C CYS A 313 -4.10 -13.14 -14.25
N THR A 314 -3.49 -12.05 -14.70
CA THR A 314 -3.43 -10.78 -13.98
C THR A 314 -4.82 -10.23 -13.66
N LYS A 315 -5.76 -10.33 -14.60
CA LYS A 315 -7.16 -9.91 -14.36
C LYS A 315 -7.79 -10.61 -13.16
N ARG A 316 -7.55 -11.91 -13.00
CA ARG A 316 -8.04 -12.68 -11.83
C ARG A 316 -7.32 -12.27 -10.54
N ILE A 317 -6.03 -11.93 -10.62
CA ILE A 317 -5.27 -11.38 -9.47
C ILE A 317 -5.90 -10.04 -9.06
N ASP A 318 -6.24 -9.16 -10.00
CA ASP A 318 -6.87 -7.87 -9.68
C ASP A 318 -8.17 -8.02 -8.88
N ILE A 319 -8.96 -9.06 -9.12
CA ILE A 319 -10.18 -9.32 -8.34
C ILE A 319 -9.84 -9.84 -6.94
N LEU A 320 -8.78 -10.63 -6.77
CA LEU A 320 -8.28 -11.02 -5.45
C LEU A 320 -7.74 -9.81 -4.67
N LEU A 321 -7.07 -8.88 -5.35
CA LEU A 321 -6.62 -7.61 -4.78
C LEU A 321 -7.81 -6.74 -4.37
N LEU A 322 -8.84 -6.64 -5.21
CA LEU A 322 -10.09 -5.96 -4.87
C LEU A 322 -10.75 -6.56 -3.62
N MET A 323 -10.85 -7.90 -3.53
CA MET A 323 -11.33 -8.59 -2.32
C MET A 323 -10.49 -8.24 -1.09
N ALA A 324 -9.17 -8.17 -1.25
CA ALA A 324 -8.26 -7.78 -0.18
C ALA A 324 -8.49 -6.33 0.29
N LEU A 325 -8.74 -5.39 -0.64
CA LEU A 325 -9.07 -4.01 -0.32
C LEU A 325 -10.36 -3.93 0.52
N MET A 326 -11.45 -4.57 0.09
CA MET A 326 -12.70 -4.55 0.86
C MET A 326 -12.55 -5.19 2.24
N ALA A 327 -11.77 -6.26 2.34
CA ALA A 327 -11.42 -6.86 3.62
C ALA A 327 -10.60 -5.89 4.49
N GLU A 328 -9.60 -5.20 3.91
CA GLU A 328 -8.78 -4.19 4.61
C GLU A 328 -9.64 -3.04 5.15
N ILE A 329 -10.64 -2.56 4.40
CA ILE A 329 -11.58 -1.52 4.84
C ILE A 329 -12.33 -1.97 6.10
N ILE A 330 -12.95 -3.15 6.08
CA ILE A 330 -13.68 -3.69 7.24
C ILE A 330 -12.75 -3.91 8.43
N MET A 331 -11.57 -4.47 8.19
CA MET A 331 -10.56 -4.65 9.23
C MET A 331 -10.13 -3.31 9.85
N CYS A 332 -10.02 -2.25 9.05
CA CYS A 332 -9.72 -0.91 9.56
C CYS A 332 -10.86 -0.38 10.44
N TRP A 333 -12.11 -0.47 9.97
CA TRP A 333 -13.27 0.00 10.73
C TRP A 333 -13.41 -0.73 12.07
N ASN A 334 -13.37 -2.07 12.06
CA ASN A 334 -13.41 -2.87 13.27
C ASN A 334 -12.26 -2.52 14.22
N GLY A 335 -11.06 -2.29 13.68
CA GLY A 335 -9.90 -1.91 14.46
C GLY A 335 -10.03 -0.55 15.12
N LEU A 336 -10.58 0.45 14.41
CA LEU A 336 -10.83 1.79 14.97
C LEU A 336 -11.86 1.72 16.09
N ILE A 337 -12.94 0.96 15.91
CA ILE A 337 -13.97 0.77 16.94
C ILE A 337 -13.37 0.09 18.18
N ALA A 338 -12.57 -0.95 17.98
CA ALA A 338 -11.90 -1.63 19.08
C ALA A 338 -10.89 -0.73 19.81
N MET A 339 -10.26 0.21 19.10
CA MET A 339 -9.43 1.23 19.73
C MET A 339 -10.26 2.19 20.58
N GLN A 340 -11.37 2.69 20.05
CA GLN A 340 -12.28 3.59 20.77
C GLN A 340 -12.86 2.93 22.02
N ALA A 341 -13.27 1.67 21.91
CA ALA A 341 -13.82 0.87 23.01
C ALA A 341 -12.75 0.30 23.96
N LYS A 342 -11.46 0.63 23.73
CA LYS A 342 -10.31 0.13 24.50
C LYS A 342 -10.12 -1.39 24.53
N TRP A 343 -10.79 -2.15 23.65
CA TRP A 343 -10.66 -3.61 23.54
C TRP A 343 -9.26 -4.07 23.14
N HIS A 344 -8.43 -3.19 22.56
CA HIS A 344 -7.04 -3.51 22.23
C HIS A 344 -6.22 -4.03 23.42
N TYR A 345 -6.55 -3.68 24.66
CA TYR A 345 -5.88 -4.25 25.83
C TYR A 345 -6.14 -5.77 25.99
N ASP A 346 -7.32 -6.26 25.59
CA ASP A 346 -7.68 -7.67 25.68
C ASP A 346 -6.91 -8.54 24.65
N PHE A 347 -6.36 -7.91 23.60
CA PHE A 347 -5.60 -8.56 22.54
C PHE A 347 -4.07 -8.40 22.70
N GLN A 348 -3.63 -7.91 23.86
CA GLN A 348 -2.22 -7.69 24.16
C GLN A 348 -1.80 -8.61 25.31
N ALA A 349 -1.04 -9.66 24.99
CA ALA A 349 -0.47 -10.57 25.98
C ALA A 349 0.72 -9.97 26.77
N ASN A 350 1.10 -8.72 26.49
CA ASN A 350 2.20 -8.04 27.17
C ASN A 350 1.66 -6.87 28.02
N THR A 351 2.51 -6.35 28.91
CA THR A 351 2.16 -5.29 29.87
C THR A 351 2.24 -3.87 29.30
N ILE A 352 2.47 -3.71 27.98
CA ILE A 352 2.66 -2.39 27.36
C ILE A 352 1.32 -1.65 27.32
N LYS A 353 1.25 -0.51 28.02
CA LYS A 353 0.05 0.35 28.04
C LYS A 353 0.21 1.70 27.32
N TYR A 354 1.45 2.14 27.07
CA TYR A 354 1.75 3.46 26.50
C TYR A 354 1.67 3.51 24.96
N ARG A 355 1.57 2.37 24.28
CA ARG A 355 1.42 2.29 22.82
C ARG A 355 0.61 1.07 22.44
N ARG A 356 0.02 1.13 21.24
CA ARG A 356 -0.63 0.00 20.61
C ARG A 356 0.41 -1.02 20.10
N VAL A 357 0.18 -2.30 20.36
CA VAL A 357 1.03 -3.40 19.87
C VAL A 357 0.59 -3.92 18.49
N LEU A 358 -0.72 -4.15 18.29
CA LEU A 358 -1.27 -4.62 17.01
C LEU A 358 -1.50 -3.46 16.03
N SER A 359 -1.40 -3.70 14.72
CA SER A 359 -1.88 -2.72 13.75
C SER A 359 -3.41 -2.62 13.81
N ILE A 360 -3.99 -1.48 13.40
CA ILE A 360 -5.45 -1.28 13.39
C ILE A 360 -6.15 -2.40 12.60
N PRO A 361 -5.72 -2.74 11.35
CA PRO A 361 -6.35 -3.82 10.61
C PRO A 361 -6.23 -5.18 11.32
N ARG A 362 -5.07 -5.47 11.94
CA ARG A 362 -4.88 -6.75 12.64
C ARG A 362 -5.82 -6.84 13.85
N LEU A 363 -5.90 -5.79 14.65
CA LEU A 363 -6.84 -5.72 15.78
C LEU A 363 -8.29 -5.92 15.31
N GLY A 364 -8.70 -5.26 14.23
CA GLY A 364 -10.04 -5.39 13.69
C GLY A 364 -10.36 -6.81 13.18
N LYS A 365 -9.35 -7.51 12.62
CA LYS A 365 -9.48 -8.94 12.27
C LYS A 365 -9.72 -9.79 13.51
N GLU A 366 -8.90 -9.63 14.56
CA GLU A 366 -9.02 -10.43 15.79
C GLU A 366 -10.36 -10.20 16.48
N VAL A 367 -10.75 -8.95 16.68
CA VAL A 367 -12.03 -8.57 17.31
C VAL A 367 -13.21 -9.23 16.62
N ARG A 368 -13.19 -9.27 15.29
CA ARG A 368 -14.25 -9.87 14.48
C ARG A 368 -14.34 -11.39 14.63
N CYS A 369 -13.25 -12.07 14.98
CA CYS A 369 -13.23 -13.52 15.20
C CYS A 369 -13.85 -13.93 16.55
N HIS A 370 -14.16 -12.97 17.44
CA HIS A 370 -14.65 -13.25 18.79
C HIS A 370 -16.08 -12.76 19.00
N ARG A 371 -16.97 -13.66 19.46
CA ARG A 371 -18.38 -13.36 19.75
C ARG A 371 -18.60 -12.36 20.89
N ARG A 372 -17.58 -12.15 21.74
CA ARG A 372 -17.61 -11.22 22.88
C ARG A 372 -17.75 -9.77 22.46
N TYR A 373 -17.17 -9.40 21.32
CA TYR A 373 -17.08 -8.00 20.88
C TYR A 373 -18.17 -7.71 19.85
N ARG A 374 -19.32 -7.23 20.33
CA ARG A 374 -20.44 -6.86 19.48
C ARG A 374 -20.31 -5.40 19.06
N ILE A 375 -20.17 -5.18 17.75
CA ILE A 375 -20.09 -3.84 17.17
C ILE A 375 -21.47 -3.43 16.66
N GLN A 376 -21.95 -2.29 17.14
CA GLN A 376 -23.20 -1.67 16.72
C GLN A 376 -23.03 -0.82 15.45
N GLU A 377 -24.14 -0.57 14.75
CA GLU A 377 -24.15 0.23 13.53
C GLU A 377 -23.66 1.68 13.73
N SER A 378 -24.03 2.33 14.83
CA SER A 378 -23.55 3.67 15.18
C SER A 378 -22.03 3.75 15.28
N GLN A 379 -21.40 2.67 15.77
CA GLN A 379 -19.93 2.58 15.87
C GLN A 379 -19.28 2.46 14.49
N TYR A 380 -19.92 1.79 13.53
CA TYR A 380 -19.41 1.76 12.15
C TYR A 380 -19.50 3.14 11.48
N HIS A 381 -20.59 3.88 11.69
CA HIS A 381 -20.71 5.26 11.20
C HIS A 381 -19.59 6.14 11.76
N TRP A 382 -19.34 6.06 13.07
CA TRP A 382 -18.20 6.75 13.69
C TRP A 382 -16.86 6.30 13.08
N ALA A 383 -16.65 5.01 12.89
CA ALA A 383 -15.39 4.47 12.36
C ALA A 383 -15.13 4.90 10.92
N MET A 384 -16.18 5.02 10.11
CA MET A 384 -16.09 5.56 8.75
C MET A 384 -15.60 7.01 8.77
N VAL A 385 -16.18 7.86 9.62
CA VAL A 385 -15.76 9.27 9.78
C VAL A 385 -14.34 9.35 10.31
N GLU A 386 -13.98 8.58 11.34
CA GLU A 386 -12.62 8.58 11.90
C GLU A 386 -11.60 8.06 10.89
N TYR A 387 -11.95 7.04 10.10
CA TYR A 387 -11.09 6.53 9.03
C TYR A 387 -10.78 7.61 8.00
N GLN A 388 -11.80 8.37 7.56
CA GLN A 388 -11.61 9.51 6.66
C GLN A 388 -10.74 10.59 7.30
N ARG A 389 -11.04 10.99 8.53
CA ARG A 389 -10.28 12.02 9.26
C ARG A 389 -8.80 11.64 9.35
N LEU A 390 -8.50 10.38 9.66
CA LEU A 390 -7.13 9.87 9.70
C LEU A 390 -6.48 9.91 8.31
N THR A 391 -7.14 9.41 7.26
CA THR A 391 -6.55 9.42 5.92
C THR A 391 -6.36 10.82 5.35
N HIS A 392 -7.21 11.79 5.73
CA HIS A 392 -7.10 13.18 5.31
C HIS A 392 -5.98 13.94 6.04
N THR A 393 -5.77 13.66 7.32
CA THR A 393 -4.81 14.41 8.16
C THR A 393 -3.42 13.77 8.21
N CYS A 394 -3.32 12.46 7.98
CA CYS A 394 -2.03 11.75 8.03
C CYS A 394 -1.17 12.05 6.81
N GLY A 395 0.14 11.89 6.97
CA GLY A 395 1.12 12.22 5.93
C GLY A 395 1.86 13.50 6.29
N LEU A 396 1.46 14.64 5.70
CA LEU A 396 2.06 15.96 5.96
C LEU A 396 1.74 16.48 7.38
N GLY A 397 0.54 16.22 7.91
CA GLY A 397 0.14 16.67 9.25
C GLY A 397 0.90 15.99 10.39
N ASP A 398 1.62 14.91 10.10
CA ASP A 398 2.46 14.19 11.07
C ASP A 398 3.96 14.56 10.98
N LEU A 399 4.35 15.48 10.08
CA LEU A 399 5.77 15.73 9.75
C LEU A 399 6.50 16.66 10.70
#